data_AF-A0A946MH44-F1
#
_entry.id   AF-A0A946MH44-F1
#
_cell.length_a   1.000
_cell.length_b   1.000
_cell.length_c   1.000
_cell.angle_alpha   90.00
_cell.angle_beta   90.00
_cell.angle_gamma   90.00
#
_symmetry.space_group_name_H-M   'P 1'
#
loop_
_entity.id
_entity.type
_entity.pdbx_description
1 polymer ?
#
loop_
_entity_poly.entity_id
_entity_poly.type
_entity_poly.pdbx_seq_one_letter_code
_entity_poly.pdbx_strand_id
1 'polypeptide(L)'
;MTEVIQNMEHASLESAVSWPQDSVVRQLIRQVANRCRWYVRCRAALYSIIVMLACFLGMVILDGIVQHRLSQIAWLQFACLLAMLMLVSCRWVVPAWKFNLSDFQAARRIEQSHSELGQRLSVLCDLRNSAQRQPPLLSEERRLEFIAVMESQLEAELIKYQIGECFRVRILRRPLLLTCLLLLTLLSLAFGFQSTFALASQRTLSPWTFQHWPRRHELTVIDHREKVSMGADYQIKIGSQSWLFPREVFVDVRWDGDSEFSTLRVNSKSNEHELALPRVQQSFVYRIHGGDYEADQWRDVSIVSPPNVMLSKVIITPPAYTELESYETDAAARVLYGSQLQFQATIDRPLEQATLLFHSEGVEDRILLVQQSLADAIVLRLSKPMTILSSGTLGLELTDEDGVVSRNLVDIDLNVIKDHEPSVNILSPHAETLLTAAGRLPLVMVAMDDLQVTQAWLQYCVAEQWNDDKIQMLEIPIASFAVSERTEYTSLRAFVQQLPDRLRVEMGIDVGRLGEVASGTTLQLRVQVADQLGNSISSDVVPLTVLSLVQFRGKMHQDLQLVAKQLEDLKKLLQLSVIQTRFLEERLVETTDHAIR
;
A
#
# COMPACT_ATOMS: atom_id res chain seq x y z
N MET A 1 -69.99 -33.70 -98.53
CA MET A 1 -69.69 -34.97 -97.82
C MET A 1 -68.34 -35.57 -98.22
N THR A 2 -67.34 -34.73 -98.48
CA THR A 2 -65.96 -35.18 -98.79
C THR A 2 -64.89 -34.44 -97.95
N GLU A 3 -65.27 -33.42 -97.17
CA GLU A 3 -64.35 -32.69 -96.28
C GLU A 3 -64.34 -33.18 -94.82
N VAL A 4 -65.23 -34.12 -94.44
CA VAL A 4 -65.31 -34.62 -93.05
C VAL A 4 -64.46 -35.89 -92.84
N ILE A 5 -64.08 -36.59 -93.91
CA ILE A 5 -63.29 -37.83 -93.82
C ILE A 5 -61.79 -37.51 -93.68
N GLN A 6 -61.31 -36.39 -94.21
CA GLN A 6 -59.89 -36.03 -94.17
C GLN A 6 -59.44 -35.45 -92.80
N ASN A 7 -60.38 -34.95 -91.98
CA ASN A 7 -60.08 -34.39 -90.66
C ASN A 7 -60.14 -35.40 -89.50
N MET A 8 -60.61 -36.64 -89.72
CA MET A 8 -60.58 -37.69 -88.69
C MET A 8 -59.33 -38.58 -88.74
N GLU A 9 -58.68 -38.70 -89.90
CA GLU A 9 -57.42 -39.46 -90.04
C GLU A 9 -56.19 -38.74 -89.47
N HIS A 10 -56.19 -37.40 -89.45
CA HIS A 10 -55.05 -36.65 -88.90
C HIS A 10 -55.08 -36.54 -87.35
N ALA A 11 -56.26 -36.62 -86.72
CA ALA A 11 -56.41 -36.49 -85.26
C ALA A 11 -56.06 -37.79 -84.47
N SER A 12 -56.13 -38.95 -85.11
CA SER A 12 -55.78 -40.25 -84.51
C SER A 12 -54.27 -40.50 -84.46
N LEU A 13 -53.50 -39.87 -85.34
CA LEU A 13 -52.04 -40.06 -85.41
C LEU A 13 -51.28 -39.19 -84.40
N GLU A 14 -51.72 -37.94 -84.15
CA GLU A 14 -51.09 -37.08 -83.13
C GLU A 14 -51.35 -37.56 -81.69
N SER A 15 -52.52 -38.17 -81.45
CA SER A 15 -52.88 -38.72 -80.12
C SER A 15 -52.12 -40.01 -79.78
N ALA A 16 -51.59 -40.74 -80.77
CA ALA A 16 -50.85 -41.97 -80.56
C ALA A 16 -49.36 -41.75 -80.19
N VAL A 17 -48.77 -40.61 -80.61
CA VAL A 17 -47.35 -40.29 -80.35
C VAL A 17 -47.11 -39.82 -78.92
N SER A 18 -48.12 -39.28 -78.25
CA SER A 18 -48.07 -38.89 -76.84
C SER A 18 -48.71 -39.96 -75.95
N TRP A 19 -48.27 -40.07 -74.69
CA TRP A 19 -48.95 -40.95 -73.73
C TRP A 19 -50.43 -40.54 -73.60
N PRO A 20 -51.40 -41.47 -73.69
CA PRO A 20 -52.77 -41.13 -73.32
C PRO A 20 -52.74 -40.62 -71.88
N GLN A 21 -53.45 -39.52 -71.62
CA GLN A 21 -53.39 -38.78 -70.36
C GLN A 21 -53.68 -39.68 -69.13
N ASP A 22 -54.34 -40.83 -69.35
CA ASP A 22 -54.80 -41.77 -68.33
C ASP A 22 -54.13 -43.17 -68.35
N SER A 23 -52.99 -43.37 -69.03
CA SER A 23 -52.31 -44.69 -69.02
C SER A 23 -51.85 -45.10 -67.62
N VAL A 24 -52.35 -46.24 -67.14
CA VAL A 24 -52.02 -46.80 -65.82
C VAL A 24 -50.52 -47.13 -65.76
N VAL A 25 -49.95 -47.58 -66.87
CA VAL A 25 -48.52 -47.90 -67.01
C VAL A 25 -47.62 -46.69 -66.75
N ARG A 26 -47.95 -45.52 -67.31
CA ARG A 26 -47.17 -44.29 -67.12
C ARG A 26 -47.27 -43.79 -65.69
N GLN A 27 -48.45 -43.87 -65.09
CA GLN A 27 -48.65 -43.49 -63.70
C GLN A 27 -47.82 -44.38 -62.78
N LEU A 28 -47.76 -45.69 -63.02
CA LEU A 28 -46.94 -46.63 -62.26
C LEU A 28 -45.44 -46.38 -62.41
N ILE A 29 -44.94 -46.19 -63.63
CA ILE A 29 -43.52 -45.87 -63.88
C ILE A 29 -43.13 -44.56 -63.18
N ARG A 30 -43.97 -43.54 -63.26
CA ARG A 30 -43.76 -42.25 -62.57
C ARG A 30 -43.82 -42.41 -61.05
N GLN A 31 -44.73 -43.21 -60.52
CA GLN A 31 -44.79 -43.49 -59.07
C GLN A 31 -43.52 -44.19 -58.58
N VAL A 32 -43.01 -45.18 -59.31
CA VAL A 32 -41.74 -45.87 -58.97
C VAL A 32 -40.55 -44.93 -59.11
N ALA A 33 -40.46 -44.15 -60.18
CA ALA A 33 -39.41 -43.15 -60.38
C ALA A 33 -39.43 -42.08 -59.28
N ASN A 34 -40.61 -41.61 -58.86
CA ASN A 34 -40.79 -40.67 -57.75
C ASN A 34 -40.33 -41.27 -56.43
N ARG A 35 -40.71 -42.51 -56.13
CA ARG A 35 -40.28 -43.21 -54.91
C ARG A 35 -38.76 -43.46 -54.90
N CYS A 36 -38.16 -43.87 -56.01
CA CYS A 36 -36.70 -44.00 -56.13
C CYS A 36 -35.98 -42.65 -55.90
N ARG A 37 -36.47 -41.58 -56.52
CA ARG A 37 -35.93 -40.22 -56.29
C ARG A 37 -36.05 -39.83 -54.82
N TRP A 38 -37.19 -40.11 -54.20
CA TRP A 38 -37.42 -39.87 -52.77
C TRP A 38 -36.42 -40.64 -51.90
N TYR A 39 -36.21 -41.94 -52.14
CA TYR A 39 -35.22 -42.73 -51.37
C TYR A 39 -33.78 -42.24 -51.52
N VAL A 40 -33.36 -41.85 -52.73
CA VAL A 40 -32.01 -41.31 -52.96
C VAL A 40 -31.84 -39.98 -52.22
N ARG A 41 -32.85 -39.11 -52.28
CA ARG A 41 -32.87 -37.83 -51.54
C ARG A 41 -32.88 -38.05 -50.03
N CYS A 42 -33.71 -38.95 -49.51
CA CYS A 42 -33.74 -39.28 -48.09
C CYS A 42 -32.43 -39.88 -47.59
N ARG A 43 -31.81 -40.79 -48.36
CA ARG A 43 -30.51 -41.36 -47.99
C ARG A 43 -29.42 -40.30 -47.98
N ALA A 44 -29.35 -39.45 -49.01
CA ALA A 44 -28.39 -38.35 -49.06
C ALA A 44 -28.60 -37.37 -47.91
N ALA A 45 -29.86 -37.00 -47.62
CA ALA A 45 -30.23 -36.14 -46.50
C ALA A 45 -29.80 -36.74 -45.14
N LEU A 46 -30.06 -38.03 -44.91
CA LEU A 46 -29.68 -38.69 -43.67
C LEU A 46 -28.16 -38.72 -43.48
N TYR A 47 -27.38 -39.08 -44.51
CA TYR A 47 -25.91 -39.04 -44.40
C TYR A 47 -25.39 -37.61 -44.21
N SER A 48 -25.98 -36.61 -44.86
CA SER A 48 -25.61 -35.21 -44.61
C SER A 48 -25.87 -34.78 -43.18
N ILE A 49 -27.00 -35.19 -42.60
CA ILE A 49 -27.35 -34.90 -41.20
C ILE A 49 -26.38 -35.60 -40.26
N ILE A 50 -26.01 -36.86 -40.51
CA ILE A 50 -25.05 -37.60 -39.68
C ILE A 50 -23.71 -36.87 -39.59
N VAL A 51 -23.13 -36.47 -40.73
CA VAL A 51 -21.82 -35.80 -40.74
C VAL A 51 -21.89 -34.43 -40.08
N MET A 52 -22.95 -33.67 -40.33
CA MET A 52 -23.16 -32.37 -39.68
C MET A 52 -23.30 -32.51 -38.16
N LEU A 53 -24.13 -33.44 -37.68
CA LEU A 53 -24.31 -33.69 -36.24
C LEU A 53 -23.03 -34.18 -35.58
N ALA A 54 -22.27 -35.08 -36.22
CA ALA A 54 -21.01 -35.58 -35.68
C ALA A 54 -19.94 -34.49 -35.60
N CYS A 55 -19.83 -33.65 -36.64
CA CYS A 55 -18.90 -32.52 -36.67
C CYS A 55 -19.25 -31.48 -35.59
N PHE A 56 -20.53 -31.11 -35.50
CA PHE A 56 -21.03 -30.21 -34.46
C PHE A 56 -20.77 -30.74 -33.04
N LEU A 57 -21.12 -32.01 -32.78
CA LEU A 57 -20.88 -32.64 -31.49
C LEU A 57 -19.39 -32.66 -31.13
N GLY A 58 -18.52 -32.98 -32.08
CA GLY A 58 -17.06 -32.96 -31.88
C GLY A 58 -16.54 -31.58 -31.51
N MET A 59 -17.02 -30.53 -32.18
CA MET A 59 -16.64 -29.13 -31.86
C MET A 59 -17.12 -28.70 -30.48
N VAL A 60 -18.36 -29.02 -30.11
CA VAL A 60 -18.94 -28.68 -28.79
C VAL A 60 -18.16 -29.37 -27.67
N ILE A 61 -17.82 -30.65 -27.83
CA ILE A 61 -17.02 -31.40 -26.85
C ILE A 61 -15.61 -30.80 -26.74
N LEU A 62 -14.98 -30.48 -27.87
CA LEU A 62 -13.64 -29.89 -27.89
C LEU A 62 -13.63 -28.49 -27.25
N ASP A 63 -14.65 -27.65 -27.51
CA ASP A 63 -14.79 -26.35 -26.85
C ASP A 63 -14.97 -26.50 -25.33
N GLY A 64 -15.77 -27.47 -24.88
CA GLY A 64 -16.00 -27.73 -23.46
C GLY A 64 -14.76 -28.25 -22.71
N ILE A 65 -13.87 -28.98 -23.38
CA ILE A 65 -12.62 -29.50 -22.79
C ILE A 65 -11.53 -28.41 -22.79
N VAL A 66 -11.37 -27.68 -23.89
CA VAL A 66 -10.28 -26.70 -24.05
C VAL A 66 -10.60 -25.37 -23.37
N GLN A 67 -11.89 -25.00 -23.26
CA GLN A 67 -12.36 -23.77 -22.61
C GLN A 67 -11.60 -22.51 -23.06
N HIS A 68 -11.42 -22.38 -24.37
CA HIS A 68 -10.60 -21.33 -24.95
C HIS A 68 -11.23 -19.94 -24.80
N ARG A 69 -10.39 -18.91 -24.64
CA ARG A 69 -10.81 -17.51 -24.42
C ARG A 69 -10.74 -16.62 -25.66
N LEU A 70 -10.13 -17.09 -26.74
CA LEU A 70 -9.93 -16.30 -27.95
C LEU A 70 -11.18 -16.35 -28.84
N SER A 71 -11.76 -15.19 -29.15
CA SER A 71 -12.88 -15.08 -30.10
C SER A 71 -12.54 -15.61 -31.50
N GLN A 72 -11.27 -15.54 -31.87
CA GLN A 72 -10.75 -16.05 -33.15
C GLN A 72 -10.97 -17.56 -33.31
N ILE A 73 -10.89 -18.33 -32.23
CA ILE A 73 -11.09 -19.78 -32.29
C ILE A 73 -12.57 -20.10 -32.50
N ALA A 74 -13.49 -19.34 -31.92
CA ALA A 74 -14.92 -19.49 -32.19
C ALA A 74 -15.26 -19.21 -33.67
N TRP A 75 -14.62 -18.20 -34.28
CA TRP A 75 -14.73 -17.95 -35.72
C TRP A 75 -14.18 -19.10 -36.56
N LEU A 76 -13.06 -19.69 -36.15
CA LEU A 76 -12.47 -20.85 -36.82
C LEU A 76 -13.38 -22.09 -36.73
N GLN A 77 -13.98 -22.34 -35.57
CA GLN A 77 -14.97 -23.41 -35.38
C GLN A 77 -16.19 -23.20 -36.28
N PHE A 78 -16.74 -21.98 -36.32
CA PHE A 78 -17.86 -21.63 -37.19
C PHE A 78 -17.52 -21.77 -38.68
N ALA A 79 -16.34 -21.29 -39.10
CA ALA A 79 -15.86 -21.42 -40.47
C ALA A 79 -15.68 -22.89 -40.87
N CYS A 80 -15.18 -23.73 -39.97
CA CYS A 80 -15.05 -25.17 -40.19
C CYS A 80 -16.41 -25.86 -40.33
N LEU A 81 -17.40 -25.46 -39.51
CA LEU A 81 -18.77 -25.96 -39.62
C LEU A 81 -19.42 -25.55 -40.96
N LEU A 82 -19.20 -24.31 -41.40
CA LEU A 82 -19.68 -23.80 -42.68
C LEU A 82 -19.01 -24.53 -43.87
N ALA A 83 -17.70 -24.75 -43.80
CA ALA A 83 -16.95 -25.51 -44.80
C ALA A 83 -17.47 -26.96 -44.90
N MET A 84 -17.73 -27.60 -43.76
CA MET A 84 -18.33 -28.94 -43.72
C MET A 84 -19.73 -28.97 -44.33
N LEU A 85 -20.57 -27.97 -44.06
CA LEU A 85 -21.89 -27.83 -44.69
C LEU A 85 -21.79 -27.69 -46.21
N MET A 86 -20.83 -26.88 -46.68
CA MET A 86 -20.57 -26.71 -48.12
C MET A 86 -20.08 -28.02 -48.77
N LEU A 87 -19.13 -28.71 -48.14
CA LEU A 87 -18.64 -30.01 -48.62
C LEU A 87 -19.75 -31.06 -48.71
N VAL A 88 -20.57 -31.18 -47.65
CA VAL A 88 -21.68 -32.14 -47.58
C VAL A 88 -22.76 -31.83 -48.62
N SER A 89 -23.10 -30.56 -48.79
CA SER A 89 -24.10 -30.14 -49.79
C SER A 89 -23.62 -30.41 -51.22
N CYS A 90 -22.37 -30.07 -51.56
CA CYS A 90 -21.78 -30.35 -52.87
C CYS A 90 -21.62 -31.85 -53.14
N ARG A 91 -21.25 -32.65 -52.13
CA ARG A 91 -20.90 -34.06 -52.30
C ARG A 91 -22.12 -34.99 -52.33
N TRP A 92 -23.19 -34.67 -51.60
CA TRP A 92 -24.35 -35.56 -51.45
C TRP A 92 -25.68 -34.94 -51.84
N VAL A 93 -25.96 -33.70 -51.45
CA VAL A 93 -27.27 -33.05 -51.71
C VAL A 93 -27.43 -32.67 -53.18
N VAL A 94 -26.43 -31.99 -53.76
CA VAL A 94 -26.47 -31.56 -55.16
C VAL A 94 -26.57 -32.75 -56.13
N PRO A 95 -25.77 -33.83 -56.00
CA PRO A 95 -25.91 -35.01 -56.85
C PRO A 95 -27.26 -35.73 -56.67
N ALA A 96 -27.79 -35.79 -55.44
CA ALA A 96 -29.09 -36.42 -55.18
C ALA A 96 -30.27 -35.62 -55.76
N TRP A 97 -30.16 -34.30 -55.84
CA TRP A 97 -31.18 -33.44 -56.46
C TRP A 97 -31.08 -33.42 -57.99
N LYS A 98 -29.86 -33.50 -58.54
CA LYS A 98 -29.62 -33.67 -59.98
C LYS A 98 -29.93 -35.09 -60.49
N PHE A 99 -30.15 -36.04 -59.60
CA PHE A 99 -30.47 -37.42 -59.97
C PHE A 99 -31.88 -37.52 -60.59
N ASN A 100 -31.91 -37.65 -61.92
CA ASN A 100 -33.10 -37.94 -62.69
C ASN A 100 -33.02 -39.36 -63.24
N LEU A 101 -34.01 -40.19 -62.90
CA LEU A 101 -34.16 -41.53 -63.45
C LEU A 101 -34.96 -41.42 -64.75
N SER A 102 -34.41 -41.88 -65.87
CA SER A 102 -35.17 -41.93 -67.13
C SER A 102 -36.27 -42.99 -67.05
N ASP A 103 -37.38 -42.77 -67.75
CA ASP A 103 -38.54 -43.68 -67.76
C ASP A 103 -38.13 -45.12 -68.15
N PHE A 104 -37.17 -45.26 -69.08
CA PHE A 104 -36.56 -46.55 -69.45
C PHE A 104 -35.82 -47.23 -68.30
N GLN A 105 -35.02 -46.47 -67.52
CA GLN A 105 -34.29 -47.01 -66.37
C GLN A 105 -35.23 -47.37 -65.22
N ALA A 106 -36.33 -46.64 -65.05
CA ALA A 106 -37.38 -46.97 -64.09
C ALA A 106 -38.08 -48.28 -64.49
N ALA A 107 -38.41 -48.44 -65.78
CA ALA A 107 -39.02 -49.66 -66.31
C ALA A 107 -38.12 -50.89 -66.13
N ARG A 108 -36.83 -50.77 -66.49
CA ARG A 108 -35.84 -51.83 -66.31
C ARG A 108 -35.66 -52.25 -64.85
N ARG A 109 -35.80 -51.32 -63.90
CA ARG A 109 -35.72 -51.65 -62.46
C ARG A 109 -36.90 -52.47 -61.97
N ILE A 110 -38.10 -52.21 -62.49
CA ILE A 110 -39.31 -52.97 -62.16
C ILE A 110 -39.18 -54.41 -62.68
N GLU A 111 -38.65 -54.57 -63.90
CA GLU A 111 -38.40 -55.88 -64.52
C GLU A 111 -37.28 -56.67 -63.81
N GLN A 112 -36.29 -55.99 -63.23
CA GLN A 112 -35.24 -56.66 -62.42
C GLN A 112 -35.79 -57.25 -61.12
N SER A 113 -36.83 -56.65 -60.53
CA SER A 113 -37.53 -57.20 -59.36
C SER A 113 -38.58 -58.24 -59.72
N HIS A 114 -39.19 -58.13 -60.91
CA HIS A 114 -40.22 -59.03 -61.41
C HIS A 114 -39.80 -59.58 -62.78
N SER A 115 -39.03 -60.68 -62.76
CA SER A 115 -38.50 -61.33 -63.97
C SER A 115 -39.59 -61.81 -64.94
N GLU A 116 -40.83 -61.91 -64.48
CA GLU A 116 -42.01 -62.35 -65.24
C GLU A 116 -42.43 -61.35 -66.34
N LEU A 117 -42.05 -60.07 -66.22
CA LEU A 117 -42.39 -59.03 -67.20
C LEU A 117 -41.54 -59.08 -68.48
N GLY A 118 -40.48 -59.90 -68.53
CA GLY A 118 -39.81 -60.30 -69.78
C GLY A 118 -39.36 -59.18 -70.72
N GLN A 119 -38.82 -58.07 -70.18
CA GLN A 119 -38.36 -56.88 -70.94
C GLN A 119 -39.47 -56.09 -71.68
N ARG A 120 -40.75 -56.43 -71.49
CA ARG A 120 -41.88 -55.80 -72.21
C ARG A 120 -42.07 -54.34 -71.85
N LEU A 121 -41.83 -53.95 -70.60
CA LEU A 121 -42.01 -52.60 -70.07
C LEU A 121 -40.88 -51.67 -70.52
N SER A 122 -39.63 -52.17 -70.55
CA SER A 122 -38.46 -51.42 -71.04
C SER A 122 -38.50 -51.24 -72.55
N VAL A 123 -38.89 -52.28 -73.31
CA VAL A 123 -39.11 -52.20 -74.76
C VAL A 123 -40.23 -51.22 -75.12
N LEU A 124 -41.36 -51.25 -74.40
CA LEU A 124 -42.44 -50.29 -74.62
C LEU A 124 -41.99 -48.84 -74.36
N CYS A 125 -41.20 -48.59 -73.30
CA CYS A 125 -40.64 -47.27 -73.03
C CYS A 125 -39.64 -46.81 -74.10
N ASP A 126 -38.81 -47.72 -74.62
CA ASP A 126 -37.82 -47.39 -75.66
C ASP A 126 -38.48 -47.14 -77.02
N LEU A 127 -39.46 -47.96 -77.40
CA LEU A 127 -40.26 -47.77 -78.61
C LEU A 127 -41.02 -46.45 -78.58
N ARG A 128 -41.57 -46.04 -77.44
CA ARG A 128 -42.30 -44.78 -77.29
C ARG A 128 -41.37 -43.56 -77.28
N ASN A 129 -40.22 -43.66 -76.61
CA ASN A 129 -39.22 -42.58 -76.56
C ASN A 129 -38.53 -42.38 -77.92
N SER A 130 -38.37 -43.44 -78.71
CA SER A 130 -37.84 -43.36 -80.08
C SER A 130 -38.89 -42.83 -81.07
N ALA A 131 -40.16 -43.23 -80.96
CA ALA A 131 -41.26 -42.65 -81.74
C ALA A 131 -41.40 -41.14 -81.54
N GLN A 132 -41.09 -40.63 -80.34
CA GLN A 132 -41.21 -39.21 -80.02
C GLN A 132 -40.04 -38.33 -80.54
N ARG A 133 -38.91 -38.93 -80.96
CA ARG A 133 -37.70 -38.18 -81.39
C ARG A 133 -37.49 -38.10 -82.90
N GLN A 134 -38.20 -38.89 -83.71
CA GLN A 134 -38.01 -38.95 -85.16
C GLN A 134 -39.28 -38.48 -85.89
N PRO A 135 -39.17 -37.69 -86.98
CA PRO A 135 -40.33 -37.29 -87.78
C PRO A 135 -40.95 -38.51 -88.50
N PRO A 136 -42.29 -38.53 -88.68
CA PRO A 136 -43.01 -39.74 -89.08
C PRO A 136 -42.70 -40.14 -90.52
N LEU A 137 -42.35 -41.42 -90.71
CA LEU A 137 -42.30 -42.10 -92.02
C LEU A 137 -43.43 -43.13 -92.09
N LEU A 138 -43.89 -43.45 -93.31
CA LEU A 138 -45.05 -44.31 -93.63
C LEU A 138 -45.08 -45.72 -93.00
N SER A 139 -44.02 -46.16 -92.32
CA SER A 139 -43.96 -47.40 -91.53
C SER A 139 -44.47 -47.26 -90.08
N GLU A 140 -44.93 -46.08 -89.68
CA GLU A 140 -45.35 -45.74 -88.31
C GLU A 140 -46.71 -46.34 -87.89
N GLU A 141 -47.67 -46.56 -88.80
CA GLU A 141 -49.02 -47.05 -88.42
C GLU A 141 -48.99 -48.42 -87.74
N ARG A 142 -48.28 -49.39 -88.33
CA ARG A 142 -48.11 -50.74 -87.73
C ARG A 142 -47.31 -50.71 -86.43
N ARG A 143 -46.44 -49.73 -86.26
CA ARG A 143 -45.64 -49.54 -85.03
C ARG A 143 -46.51 -48.99 -83.90
N LEU A 144 -47.39 -48.05 -84.20
CA LEU A 144 -48.34 -47.48 -83.24
C LEU A 144 -49.39 -48.52 -82.82
N GLU A 145 -49.89 -49.35 -83.75
CA GLU A 145 -50.76 -50.48 -83.44
C GLU A 145 -50.07 -51.50 -82.50
N PHE A 146 -48.81 -51.84 -82.79
CA PHE A 146 -48.03 -52.74 -81.93
C PHE A 146 -47.83 -52.16 -80.51
N ILE A 147 -47.57 -50.85 -80.41
CA ILE A 147 -47.45 -50.16 -79.11
C ILE A 147 -48.76 -50.22 -78.33
N ALA A 148 -49.90 -49.95 -78.99
CA ALA A 148 -51.22 -49.98 -78.34
C ALA A 148 -51.62 -51.40 -77.87
N VAL A 149 -51.34 -52.43 -78.66
CA VAL A 149 -51.58 -53.83 -78.27
C VAL A 149 -50.70 -54.23 -77.08
N MET A 150 -49.41 -53.88 -77.11
CA MET A 150 -48.51 -54.14 -75.99
C MET A 150 -48.92 -53.41 -74.71
N GLU A 151 -49.40 -52.17 -74.81
CA GLU A 151 -49.89 -51.37 -73.68
C GLU A 151 -51.11 -52.05 -73.03
N SER A 152 -52.12 -52.44 -73.81
CA SER A 152 -53.32 -53.12 -73.28
C SER A 152 -53.03 -54.48 -72.62
N GLN A 153 -52.11 -55.27 -73.17
CA GLN A 153 -51.69 -56.54 -72.58
C GLN A 153 -50.95 -56.34 -71.25
N LEU A 154 -50.08 -55.33 -71.19
CA LEU A 154 -49.36 -54.97 -69.97
C LEU A 154 -50.29 -54.43 -68.89
N GLU A 155 -51.31 -53.65 -69.23
CA GLU A 155 -52.28 -53.13 -68.25
C GLU A 155 -53.04 -54.25 -67.53
N ALA A 156 -53.44 -55.31 -68.25
CA ALA A 156 -54.12 -56.47 -67.66
C ALA A 156 -53.19 -57.31 -66.76
N GLU A 157 -51.90 -57.40 -67.11
CA GLU A 157 -50.89 -58.09 -66.29
C GLU A 157 -50.48 -57.25 -65.05
N LEU A 158 -50.34 -55.92 -65.20
CA LEU A 158 -49.91 -55.00 -64.15
C LEU A 158 -50.89 -54.90 -62.97
N ILE A 159 -52.19 -55.05 -63.21
CA ILE A 159 -53.21 -55.06 -62.15
C ILE A 159 -53.00 -56.21 -61.15
N LYS A 160 -52.34 -57.29 -61.56
CA LYS A 160 -52.10 -58.48 -60.72
C LYS A 160 -50.88 -58.34 -59.81
N TYR A 161 -49.94 -57.44 -60.09
CA TYR A 161 -48.69 -57.34 -59.35
C TYR A 161 -48.72 -56.26 -58.26
N GLN A 162 -48.46 -56.66 -57.02
CA GLN A 162 -48.24 -55.71 -55.92
C GLN A 162 -46.82 -55.14 -55.96
N ILE A 163 -46.67 -53.98 -56.61
CA ILE A 163 -45.39 -53.26 -56.83
C ILE A 163 -44.74 -52.77 -55.51
N GLY A 164 -45.40 -52.95 -54.36
CA GLY A 164 -44.88 -52.61 -53.04
C GLY A 164 -43.60 -53.37 -52.65
N GLU A 165 -43.39 -54.59 -53.16
CA GLU A 165 -42.25 -55.44 -52.79
C GLU A 165 -40.93 -55.08 -53.49
N CYS A 166 -40.98 -54.22 -54.52
CA CYS A 166 -39.79 -53.73 -55.23
C CYS A 166 -38.82 -52.93 -54.32
N PHE A 167 -39.29 -52.42 -53.17
CA PHE A 167 -38.56 -51.48 -52.35
C PHE A 167 -38.08 -52.08 -51.02
N ARG A 168 -36.77 -52.33 -50.90
CA ARG A 168 -36.16 -52.75 -49.63
C ARG A 168 -35.89 -51.56 -48.71
N VAL A 169 -36.84 -51.25 -47.82
CA VAL A 169 -36.71 -50.22 -46.76
C VAL A 169 -35.50 -50.44 -45.84
N ARG A 170 -34.96 -51.66 -45.80
CA ARG A 170 -33.79 -52.05 -44.99
C ARG A 170 -32.54 -51.19 -45.26
N ILE A 171 -32.40 -50.62 -46.46
CA ILE A 171 -31.27 -49.75 -46.82
C ILE A 171 -31.26 -48.42 -46.04
N LEU A 172 -32.44 -47.97 -45.58
CA LEU A 172 -32.59 -46.72 -44.83
C LEU A 172 -32.45 -46.90 -43.31
N ARG A 173 -32.52 -48.15 -42.81
CA ARG A 173 -32.48 -48.45 -41.36
C ARG A 173 -31.14 -48.06 -40.71
N ARG A 174 -30.01 -48.37 -41.34
CA ARG A 174 -28.68 -48.04 -40.80
C ARG A 174 -28.45 -46.53 -40.63
N PRO A 175 -28.65 -45.69 -41.67
CA PRO A 175 -28.48 -44.25 -41.49
C PRO A 175 -29.51 -43.68 -40.52
N LEU A 176 -30.76 -44.19 -40.50
CA LEU A 176 -31.77 -43.78 -39.52
C LEU A 176 -31.34 -44.08 -38.06
N LEU A 177 -30.83 -45.29 -37.79
CA LEU A 177 -30.34 -45.67 -36.46
C LEU A 177 -29.16 -44.80 -36.02
N LEU A 178 -28.22 -44.50 -36.92
CA LEU A 178 -27.09 -43.61 -36.62
C LEU A 178 -27.55 -42.18 -36.35
N THR A 179 -28.50 -41.64 -37.13
CA THR A 179 -29.07 -40.32 -36.84
C THR A 179 -29.77 -40.30 -35.49
N CYS A 180 -30.56 -41.34 -35.16
CA CYS A 180 -31.24 -41.43 -33.88
C CYS A 180 -30.24 -41.53 -32.72
N LEU A 181 -29.15 -42.30 -32.88
CA LEU A 181 -28.11 -42.41 -31.87
C LEU A 181 -27.41 -41.07 -31.64
N LEU A 182 -27.01 -40.36 -32.69
CA LEU A 182 -26.39 -39.04 -32.57
C LEU A 182 -27.33 -38.01 -31.93
N LEU A 183 -28.61 -38.00 -32.33
CA LEU A 183 -29.62 -37.14 -31.70
C LEU A 183 -29.82 -37.48 -30.23
N LEU A 184 -29.84 -38.75 -29.86
CA LEU A 184 -29.95 -39.19 -28.47
C LEU A 184 -28.72 -38.78 -27.66
N THR A 185 -27.50 -38.89 -28.22
CA THR A 185 -26.29 -38.39 -27.54
C THR A 185 -26.34 -36.88 -27.32
N LEU A 186 -26.75 -36.10 -28.32
CA LEU A 186 -26.92 -34.65 -28.18
C LEU A 186 -27.97 -34.30 -27.13
N LEU A 187 -29.10 -35.03 -27.13
CA LEU A 187 -30.16 -34.85 -26.14
C LEU A 187 -29.65 -35.17 -24.72
N SER A 188 -28.91 -36.27 -24.57
CA SER A 188 -28.33 -36.68 -23.28
C SER A 188 -27.34 -35.64 -22.75
N LEU A 189 -26.51 -35.04 -23.61
CA LEU A 189 -25.62 -33.94 -23.23
C LEU A 189 -26.40 -32.67 -22.89
N ALA A 190 -27.43 -32.34 -23.66
CA ALA A 190 -28.27 -31.17 -23.41
C ALA A 190 -29.02 -31.25 -22.07
N PHE A 191 -29.49 -32.43 -21.67
CA PHE A 191 -30.13 -32.63 -20.37
C PHE A 191 -29.14 -32.80 -19.22
N GLY A 192 -28.04 -33.55 -19.42
CA GLY A 192 -27.07 -33.82 -18.35
C GLY A 192 -26.24 -32.60 -17.97
N PHE A 193 -25.97 -31.71 -18.93
CA PHE A 193 -25.06 -30.57 -18.78
C PHE A 193 -25.68 -29.29 -19.35
N GLN A 194 -26.90 -28.97 -18.90
CA GLN A 194 -27.75 -27.93 -19.49
C GLN A 194 -27.03 -26.57 -19.68
N SER A 195 -26.28 -26.09 -18.69
CA SER A 195 -25.61 -24.79 -18.77
C SER A 195 -24.38 -24.79 -19.67
N THR A 196 -23.51 -25.80 -19.53
CA THR A 196 -22.24 -25.87 -20.29
C THR A 196 -22.47 -26.25 -21.76
N PHE A 197 -23.42 -27.15 -22.04
CA PHE A 197 -23.80 -27.52 -23.40
C PHE A 197 -24.50 -26.36 -24.12
N ALA A 198 -25.39 -25.63 -23.45
CA ALA A 198 -26.03 -24.44 -24.03
C ALA A 198 -24.99 -23.37 -24.40
N LEU A 199 -24.03 -23.11 -23.52
CA LEU A 199 -23.00 -22.10 -23.75
C LEU A 199 -22.03 -22.49 -24.88
N ALA A 200 -21.56 -23.74 -24.90
CA ALA A 200 -20.69 -24.25 -25.97
C ALA A 200 -21.38 -24.31 -27.34
N SER A 201 -22.66 -24.71 -27.38
CA SER A 201 -23.45 -24.73 -28.62
C SER A 201 -23.71 -23.32 -29.15
N GLN A 202 -24.04 -22.37 -28.27
CA GLN A 202 -24.19 -20.96 -28.64
C GLN A 202 -22.89 -20.39 -29.19
N ARG A 203 -21.74 -20.63 -28.54
CA ARG A 203 -20.43 -20.17 -29.03
C ARG A 203 -20.07 -20.74 -30.40
N THR A 204 -20.42 -22.00 -30.66
CA THR A 204 -20.15 -22.67 -31.94
C THR A 204 -21.03 -22.14 -33.08
N LEU A 205 -22.31 -21.87 -32.81
CA LEU A 205 -23.27 -21.44 -33.84
C LEU A 205 -23.32 -19.92 -34.03
N SER A 206 -22.95 -19.15 -33.01
CA SER A 206 -23.05 -17.69 -32.98
C SER A 206 -21.76 -17.06 -32.45
N PRO A 207 -20.68 -17.03 -33.26
CA PRO A 207 -19.40 -16.45 -32.85
C PRO A 207 -19.48 -14.95 -32.55
N TRP A 208 -20.50 -14.25 -33.04
CA TRP A 208 -20.74 -12.83 -32.77
C TRP A 208 -21.26 -12.54 -31.35
N THR A 209 -21.84 -13.53 -30.67
CA THR A 209 -22.27 -13.44 -29.26
C THR A 209 -21.28 -14.18 -28.36
N PHE A 210 -19.99 -13.92 -28.53
CA PHE A 210 -18.94 -14.58 -27.75
C PHE A 210 -19.13 -14.34 -26.24
N GLN A 211 -19.56 -15.38 -25.52
CA GLN A 211 -19.70 -15.36 -24.07
C GLN A 211 -18.59 -16.16 -23.42
N HIS A 212 -17.94 -15.60 -22.41
CA HIS A 212 -16.90 -16.31 -21.65
C HIS A 212 -17.50 -17.48 -20.86
N TRP A 213 -16.73 -18.56 -20.71
CA TRP A 213 -17.08 -19.64 -19.80
C TRP A 213 -17.24 -19.07 -18.37
N PRO A 214 -18.25 -19.52 -17.58
CA PRO A 214 -18.46 -19.04 -16.22
C PRO A 214 -17.22 -19.25 -15.35
N ARG A 215 -16.79 -18.19 -14.67
CA ARG A 215 -15.59 -18.17 -13.82
C ARG A 215 -15.82 -18.99 -12.55
N ARG A 216 -14.84 -19.78 -12.13
CA ARG A 216 -14.84 -20.52 -10.85
C ARG A 216 -14.25 -19.68 -9.71
N HIS A 217 -13.32 -18.78 -10.05
CA HIS A 217 -12.70 -17.86 -9.10
C HIS A 217 -13.14 -16.43 -9.42
N GLU A 218 -13.48 -15.68 -8.38
CA GLU A 218 -13.80 -14.27 -8.47
C GLU A 218 -12.98 -13.52 -7.43
N LEU A 219 -11.87 -12.93 -7.88
CA LEU A 219 -10.99 -12.15 -7.03
C LEU A 219 -11.47 -10.71 -6.97
N THR A 220 -11.44 -10.13 -5.78
CA THR A 220 -11.72 -8.72 -5.54
C THR A 220 -10.59 -8.09 -4.74
N VAL A 221 -10.39 -6.80 -4.91
CA VAL A 221 -9.44 -6.04 -4.08
C VAL A 221 -10.24 -5.37 -2.99
N ILE A 222 -9.89 -5.68 -1.75
CA ILE A 222 -10.60 -5.21 -0.57
C ILE A 222 -10.16 -3.77 -0.25
N ASP A 223 -8.86 -3.50 -0.35
CA ASP A 223 -8.26 -2.21 -0.01
C ASP A 223 -7.28 -1.81 -1.12
N HIS A 224 -7.52 -0.63 -1.69
CA HIS A 224 -6.64 0.02 -2.65
C HIS A 224 -6.69 1.52 -2.43
N ARG A 225 -5.54 2.19 -2.55
CA ARG A 225 -5.45 3.65 -2.50
C ARG A 225 -5.05 4.15 -3.88
N GLU A 226 -5.75 5.16 -4.38
CA GLU A 226 -5.44 5.76 -5.69
C GLU A 226 -4.16 6.61 -5.65
N LYS A 227 -3.77 7.05 -4.45
CA LYS A 227 -2.61 7.90 -4.21
C LYS A 227 -1.69 7.28 -3.16
N VAL A 228 -0.38 7.39 -3.39
CA VAL A 228 0.66 6.94 -2.46
C VAL A 228 1.78 7.97 -2.38
N SER A 229 2.33 8.19 -1.18
CA SER A 229 3.47 9.08 -0.99
C SER A 229 4.73 8.49 -1.62
N MET A 230 5.56 9.34 -2.24
CA MET A 230 6.88 8.94 -2.72
C MET A 230 7.73 8.35 -1.59
N GLY A 231 8.26 7.14 -1.80
CA GLY A 231 9.07 6.39 -0.84
C GLY A 231 8.29 5.59 0.20
N ALA A 232 6.96 5.69 0.25
CA ALA A 232 6.14 4.90 1.17
C ALA A 232 5.90 3.47 0.66
N ASP A 233 5.56 2.58 1.60
CA ASP A 233 5.16 1.21 1.29
C ASP A 233 3.69 1.17 0.87
N TYR A 234 3.38 0.45 -0.21
CA TYR A 234 2.03 0.29 -0.71
C TYR A 234 1.54 -1.15 -0.52
N GLN A 235 0.37 -1.32 0.09
CA GLN A 235 -0.22 -2.62 0.38
C GLN A 235 -1.45 -2.87 -0.50
N ILE A 236 -1.45 -4.00 -1.21
CA ILE A 236 -2.59 -4.47 -2.00
C ILE A 236 -3.22 -5.65 -1.28
N LYS A 237 -4.47 -5.49 -0.83
CA LYS A 237 -5.24 -6.57 -0.18
C LYS A 237 -6.23 -7.20 -1.14
N ILE A 238 -6.07 -8.50 -1.37
CA ILE A 238 -6.83 -9.29 -2.32
C ILE A 238 -7.70 -10.29 -1.55
N GLY A 239 -9.01 -10.25 -1.83
CA GLY A 239 -10.03 -11.16 -1.35
C GLY A 239 -10.70 -11.94 -2.49
N SER A 240 -11.64 -12.79 -2.14
CA SER A 240 -12.47 -13.58 -3.07
C SER A 240 -13.91 -13.54 -2.58
N GLN A 241 -14.85 -13.32 -3.49
CA GLN A 241 -16.28 -13.35 -3.16
C GLN A 241 -16.82 -14.77 -3.01
N SER A 242 -16.18 -15.76 -3.67
CA SER A 242 -16.73 -17.10 -3.84
C SER A 242 -16.16 -18.18 -2.90
N TRP A 243 -15.47 -17.80 -1.81
CA TRP A 243 -14.78 -18.70 -0.85
C TRP A 243 -13.73 -19.66 -1.44
N LEU A 244 -13.68 -19.86 -2.75
CA LEU A 244 -12.63 -20.56 -3.46
C LEU A 244 -11.56 -19.56 -3.89
N PHE A 245 -10.39 -19.66 -3.25
CA PHE A 245 -9.18 -18.96 -3.66
C PHE A 245 -8.34 -19.85 -4.57
N PRO A 246 -7.82 -19.32 -5.69
CA PRO A 246 -6.88 -20.05 -6.51
C PRO A 246 -5.56 -20.26 -5.74
N ARG A 247 -4.87 -21.37 -6.03
CA ARG A 247 -3.60 -21.73 -5.35
C ARG A 247 -2.47 -20.74 -5.57
N GLU A 248 -2.52 -20.01 -6.69
CA GLU A 248 -1.53 -19.00 -7.05
C GLU A 248 -2.28 -17.76 -7.55
N VAL A 249 -1.97 -16.63 -6.91
CA VAL A 249 -2.43 -15.30 -7.31
C VAL A 249 -1.21 -14.50 -7.71
N PHE A 250 -1.33 -13.79 -8.82
CA PHE A 250 -0.30 -12.96 -9.39
C PHE A 250 -0.82 -11.54 -9.53
N VAL A 251 0.07 -10.58 -9.31
CA VAL A 251 -0.17 -9.16 -9.53
C VAL A 251 0.80 -8.69 -10.59
N ASP A 252 0.27 -8.30 -11.73
CA ASP A 252 1.02 -7.62 -12.77
C ASP A 252 1.13 -6.15 -12.40
N VAL A 253 2.34 -5.63 -12.27
CA VAL A 253 2.62 -4.23 -11.98
C VAL A 253 3.40 -3.65 -13.15
N ARG A 254 2.93 -2.54 -13.70
CA ARG A 254 3.64 -1.78 -14.73
C ARG A 254 3.93 -0.39 -14.18
N TRP A 255 5.21 -0.08 -14.05
CA TRP A 255 5.68 1.22 -13.60
C TRP A 255 5.55 2.26 -14.71
N ASP A 256 5.35 3.51 -14.32
CA ASP A 256 5.31 4.63 -15.26
C ASP A 256 6.70 4.85 -15.87
N GLY A 257 6.80 4.73 -17.20
CA GLY A 257 8.06 4.75 -17.95
C GLY A 257 8.55 3.38 -18.44
N ASP A 258 8.04 2.28 -17.88
CA ASP A 258 8.35 0.92 -18.34
C ASP A 258 7.33 0.43 -19.37
N SER A 259 7.82 -0.18 -20.45
CA SER A 259 6.97 -0.83 -21.45
C SER A 259 6.50 -2.22 -21.02
N GLU A 260 7.25 -2.88 -20.13
CA GLU A 260 6.98 -4.23 -19.66
C GLU A 260 6.34 -4.21 -18.26
N PHE A 261 5.51 -5.22 -17.98
CA PHE A 261 4.94 -5.42 -16.65
C PHE A 261 5.73 -6.49 -15.91
N SER A 262 5.91 -6.29 -14.60
CA SER A 262 6.49 -7.26 -13.69
C SER A 262 5.38 -8.07 -13.02
N THR A 263 5.46 -9.40 -13.11
CA THR A 263 4.51 -10.28 -12.45
C THR A 263 5.04 -10.69 -11.08
N LEU A 264 4.34 -10.26 -10.03
CA LEU A 264 4.65 -10.58 -8.64
C LEU A 264 3.76 -11.71 -8.15
N ARG A 265 4.35 -12.74 -7.56
CA ARG A 265 3.62 -13.85 -6.96
C ARG A 265 3.24 -13.51 -5.53
N VAL A 266 1.95 -13.65 -5.20
CA VAL A 266 1.46 -13.45 -3.84
C VAL A 266 1.55 -14.77 -3.07
N ASN A 267 2.19 -14.75 -1.89
CA ASN A 267 2.40 -15.96 -1.09
C ASN A 267 1.20 -16.20 -0.16
N SER A 268 0.39 -17.21 -0.49
CA SER A 268 -0.88 -17.51 0.16
C SER A 268 -0.74 -18.36 1.42
N LYS A 269 -1.06 -17.81 2.60
CA LYS A 269 -1.25 -18.58 3.85
C LYS A 269 -2.68 -18.56 4.41
N SER A 270 -3.57 -17.72 3.89
CA SER A 270 -4.91 -17.43 4.46
C SER A 270 -5.94 -17.07 3.37
N ASN A 271 -7.23 -16.95 3.72
CA ASN A 271 -8.30 -16.44 2.82
C ASN A 271 -8.17 -14.93 2.50
N GLU A 272 -7.13 -14.26 2.96
CA GLU A 272 -6.80 -12.90 2.58
C GLU A 272 -5.32 -12.89 2.19
N HIS A 273 -5.02 -12.15 1.13
CA HIS A 273 -3.69 -12.07 0.56
C HIS A 273 -3.24 -10.63 0.48
N GLU A 274 -2.07 -10.36 1.03
CA GLU A 274 -1.48 -9.04 1.06
C GLU A 274 -0.16 -9.06 0.29
N LEU A 275 -0.04 -8.13 -0.66
CA LEU A 275 1.21 -7.85 -1.35
C LEU A 275 1.68 -6.46 -0.92
N ALA A 276 2.85 -6.42 -0.30
CA ALA A 276 3.52 -5.16 0.03
C ALA A 276 4.54 -4.82 -1.06
N LEU A 277 4.40 -3.65 -1.67
CA LEU A 277 5.38 -3.02 -2.54
C LEU A 277 6.18 -2.02 -1.71
N PRO A 278 7.42 -2.36 -1.31
CA PRO A 278 8.20 -1.47 -0.48
C PRO A 278 8.73 -0.27 -1.27
N ARG A 279 8.76 0.90 -0.64
CA ARG A 279 9.40 2.13 -1.15
C ARG A 279 9.04 2.48 -2.60
N VAL A 280 7.76 2.70 -2.87
CA VAL A 280 7.27 3.10 -4.20
C VAL A 280 7.88 4.45 -4.61
N GLN A 281 8.57 4.53 -5.75
CA GLN A 281 9.22 5.76 -6.24
C GLN A 281 8.52 6.40 -7.44
N GLN A 282 7.71 5.62 -8.17
CA GLN A 282 7.04 6.03 -9.39
C GLN A 282 5.57 5.62 -9.32
N SER A 283 4.72 6.35 -10.06
CA SER A 283 3.35 5.92 -10.32
C SER A 283 3.36 4.55 -11.01
N PHE A 284 2.34 3.74 -10.76
CA PHE A 284 2.25 2.43 -11.38
C PHE A 284 0.81 2.05 -11.62
N VAL A 285 0.61 1.15 -12.57
CA VAL A 285 -0.68 0.54 -12.84
C VAL A 285 -0.57 -0.94 -12.51
N TYR A 286 -1.58 -1.49 -11.84
CA TYR A 286 -1.56 -2.91 -11.49
C TYR A 286 -2.84 -3.64 -11.88
N ARG A 287 -2.69 -4.94 -12.10
CA ARG A 287 -3.77 -5.85 -12.45
C ARG A 287 -3.57 -7.18 -11.72
N ILE A 288 -4.66 -7.81 -11.31
CA ILE A 288 -4.62 -9.08 -10.59
C ILE A 288 -5.13 -10.19 -11.49
N HIS A 289 -4.45 -11.32 -11.46
CA HIS A 289 -4.90 -12.53 -12.13
C HIS A 289 -4.58 -13.76 -11.27
N GLY A 290 -5.40 -14.80 -11.36
CA GLY A 290 -5.22 -16.01 -10.56
C GLY A 290 -6.23 -17.08 -10.94
N GLY A 291 -5.75 -18.32 -11.12
CA GLY A 291 -6.60 -19.42 -11.59
C GLY A 291 -7.24 -19.11 -12.95
N ASP A 292 -8.57 -19.00 -12.97
CA ASP A 292 -9.35 -18.60 -14.15
C ASP A 292 -9.87 -17.15 -14.08
N TYR A 293 -9.48 -16.40 -13.06
CA TYR A 293 -9.79 -14.98 -12.95
C TYR A 293 -8.69 -14.13 -13.56
N GLU A 294 -9.09 -13.18 -14.39
CA GLU A 294 -8.23 -12.15 -14.97
C GLU A 294 -9.00 -10.84 -14.87
N ALA A 295 -8.43 -9.84 -14.18
CA ALA A 295 -9.07 -8.54 -14.11
C ALA A 295 -9.05 -7.88 -15.50
N ASP A 296 -10.20 -7.35 -15.92
CA ASP A 296 -10.35 -6.74 -17.24
C ASP A 296 -9.79 -5.30 -17.28
N GLN A 297 -9.60 -4.67 -16.12
CA GLN A 297 -9.15 -3.28 -15.97
C GLN A 297 -7.84 -3.17 -15.20
N TRP A 298 -6.95 -2.30 -15.68
CA TRP A 298 -5.80 -1.82 -14.93
C TRP A 298 -6.26 -0.78 -13.92
N ARG A 299 -5.60 -0.76 -12.76
CA ARG A 299 -5.87 0.20 -11.71
C ARG A 299 -4.68 1.11 -11.55
N ASP A 300 -4.93 2.40 -11.67
CA ASP A 300 -3.89 3.42 -11.63
C ASP A 300 -3.63 3.84 -10.18
N VAL A 301 -2.35 3.85 -9.81
CA VAL A 301 -1.87 4.38 -8.53
C VAL A 301 -0.90 5.50 -8.84
N SER A 302 -1.30 6.71 -8.48
CA SER A 302 -0.50 7.92 -8.69
C SER A 302 0.39 8.21 -7.49
N ILE A 303 1.63 8.58 -7.76
CA ILE A 303 2.56 8.98 -6.70
C ILE A 303 2.44 10.47 -6.42
N VAL A 304 2.32 10.82 -5.15
CA VAL A 304 2.33 12.20 -4.67
C VAL A 304 3.62 12.43 -3.91
N SER A 305 4.36 13.47 -4.27
CA SER A 305 5.54 13.87 -3.51
C SER A 305 5.11 14.46 -2.17
N PRO A 306 5.73 14.07 -1.05
CA PRO A 306 5.42 14.69 0.24
C PRO A 306 5.72 16.20 0.20
N PRO A 307 4.97 17.03 0.96
CA PRO A 307 5.25 18.45 1.08
C PRO A 307 6.65 18.68 1.65
N ASN A 308 7.36 19.65 1.09
CA ASN A 308 8.73 19.94 1.51
C ASN A 308 8.76 21.15 2.45
N VAL A 309 9.47 21.01 3.57
CA VAL A 309 9.70 22.11 4.51
C VAL A 309 10.89 22.92 4.00
N MET A 310 10.63 24.12 3.49
CA MET A 310 11.68 24.99 2.94
C MET A 310 12.55 25.60 4.05
N LEU A 311 11.91 26.02 5.14
CA LEU A 311 12.57 26.66 6.28
C LEU A 311 11.74 26.44 7.53
N SER A 312 12.37 25.97 8.60
CA SER A 312 11.79 25.87 9.94
C SER A 312 12.63 26.65 10.93
N LYS A 313 12.00 27.50 11.72
CA LYS A 313 12.67 28.23 12.79
C LYS A 313 11.82 28.26 14.06
N VAL A 314 12.51 28.21 15.18
CA VAL A 314 11.96 28.32 16.52
C VAL A 314 12.47 29.61 17.13
N ILE A 315 11.56 30.45 17.59
CA ILE A 315 11.89 31.69 18.30
C ILE A 315 11.64 31.42 19.78
N ILE A 316 12.70 31.50 20.57
CA ILE A 316 12.68 31.23 22.00
C ILE A 316 12.81 32.55 22.72
N THR A 317 11.82 32.87 23.54
CA THR A 317 11.82 34.04 24.42
C THR A 317 12.06 33.55 25.85
N PRO A 318 13.25 33.78 26.41
CA PRO A 318 13.53 33.47 27.80
C PRO A 318 12.53 34.14 28.75
N PRO A 319 12.33 33.62 29.96
CA PRO A 319 11.47 34.25 30.94
C PRO A 319 11.92 35.69 31.25
N ALA A 320 10.96 36.57 31.52
CA ALA A 320 11.22 37.99 31.74
C ALA A 320 12.25 38.28 32.85
N TYR A 321 12.38 37.38 33.85
CA TYR A 321 13.35 37.54 34.93
C TYR A 321 14.80 37.50 34.44
N THR A 322 15.10 36.76 33.37
CA THR A 322 16.47 36.58 32.88
C THR A 322 17.04 37.83 32.20
N GLU A 323 16.17 38.77 31.81
CA GLU A 323 16.51 39.94 30.98
C GLU A 323 17.25 39.61 29.67
N LEU A 324 17.23 38.34 29.24
CA LEU A 324 17.86 37.88 28.01
C LEU A 324 16.99 38.20 26.80
N GLU A 325 17.62 38.61 25.70
CA GLU A 325 16.94 38.80 24.42
C GLU A 325 16.46 37.47 23.84
N SER A 326 15.37 37.53 23.06
CA SER A 326 14.89 36.36 22.32
C SER A 326 15.88 35.99 21.22
N TYR A 327 16.00 34.69 20.95
CA TYR A 327 16.89 34.17 19.92
C TYR A 327 16.16 33.18 19.02
N GLU A 328 16.64 33.06 17.79
CA GLU A 328 16.13 32.12 16.80
C GLU A 328 17.06 30.91 16.68
N THR A 329 16.50 29.71 16.61
CA THR A 329 17.22 28.45 16.38
C THR A 329 16.43 27.55 15.43
N ASP A 330 17.15 26.79 14.61
CA ASP A 330 16.62 25.77 13.71
C ASP A 330 17.08 24.35 14.11
N ALA A 331 17.92 24.25 15.14
CA ALA A 331 18.52 23.02 15.63
C ALA A 331 18.38 22.87 17.15
N ALA A 332 18.99 21.81 17.69
CA ALA A 332 18.94 21.48 19.11
C ALA A 332 19.39 22.66 19.98
N ALA A 333 18.56 23.03 20.97
CA ALA A 333 18.77 24.21 21.79
C ALA A 333 18.56 23.92 23.28
N ARG A 334 19.31 24.65 24.10
CA ARG A 334 19.17 24.65 25.56
C ARG A 334 18.26 25.79 25.97
N VAL A 335 17.20 25.47 26.69
CA VAL A 335 16.11 26.40 26.99
C VAL A 335 15.89 26.49 28.49
N LEU A 336 15.67 27.68 29.02
CA LEU A 336 15.37 27.84 30.45
C LEU A 336 13.93 27.41 30.73
N TYR A 337 13.72 26.79 31.88
CA TYR A 337 12.39 26.41 32.35
C TYR A 337 11.44 27.62 32.35
N GLY A 338 10.27 27.47 31.73
CA GLY A 338 9.27 28.54 31.63
C GLY A 338 9.45 29.50 30.45
N SER A 339 10.41 29.26 29.55
CA SER A 339 10.56 30.04 28.32
C SER A 339 9.34 29.90 27.40
N GLN A 340 9.04 30.94 26.63
CA GLN A 340 8.00 30.91 25.62
C GLN A 340 8.57 30.56 24.24
N LEU A 341 7.92 29.62 23.56
CA LEU A 341 8.28 29.15 22.23
C LEU A 341 7.26 29.60 21.20
N GLN A 342 7.77 30.16 20.11
CA GLN A 342 7.02 30.35 18.87
C GLN A 342 7.68 29.53 17.76
N PHE A 343 6.87 28.82 16.98
CA PHE A 343 7.31 28.01 15.85
C PHE A 343 6.84 28.67 14.56
N GLN A 344 7.74 28.76 13.58
CA GLN A 344 7.43 29.20 12.24
C GLN A 344 8.05 28.25 11.21
N ALA A 345 7.25 27.73 10.29
CA ALA A 345 7.72 26.94 9.15
C ALA A 345 7.16 27.46 7.83
N THR A 346 7.91 27.30 6.75
CA THR A 346 7.49 27.65 5.39
C THR A 346 7.46 26.41 4.52
N ILE A 347 6.35 26.19 3.82
CA ILE A 347 6.05 24.99 3.04
C ILE A 347 5.71 25.38 1.60
N ASP A 348 6.08 24.51 0.67
CA ASP A 348 6.01 24.72 -0.78
C ASP A 348 4.63 24.41 -1.41
N ARG A 349 3.67 23.88 -0.63
CA ARG A 349 2.38 23.37 -1.11
C ARG A 349 1.22 23.67 -0.15
N PRO A 350 -0.03 23.73 -0.66
CA PRO A 350 -1.24 23.78 0.16
C PRO A 350 -1.41 22.55 1.05
N LEU A 351 -2.00 22.72 2.23
CA LEU A 351 -2.17 21.68 3.24
C LEU A 351 -3.59 21.73 3.79
N GLU A 352 -4.22 20.57 3.98
CA GLU A 352 -5.49 20.48 4.71
C GLU A 352 -5.29 20.80 6.19
N GLN A 353 -4.24 20.22 6.79
CA GLN A 353 -3.96 20.37 8.22
C GLN A 353 -2.46 20.33 8.50
N ALA A 354 -2.02 21.13 9.47
CA ALA A 354 -0.66 21.09 9.99
C ALA A 354 -0.67 21.02 11.51
N THR A 355 0.06 20.07 12.06
CA THR A 355 0.11 19.78 13.50
C THR A 355 1.57 19.77 13.95
N LEU A 356 1.88 20.57 14.96
CA LEU A 356 3.15 20.50 15.69
C LEU A 356 3.03 19.39 16.73
N LEU A 357 3.96 18.45 16.70
CA LEU A 357 4.09 17.36 17.66
C LEU A 357 5.15 17.77 18.69
N PHE A 358 4.83 17.75 19.97
CA PHE A 358 5.82 17.92 21.03
C PHE A 358 5.90 16.64 21.85
N HIS A 359 7.04 15.95 21.75
CA HIS A 359 7.26 14.69 22.45
C HIS A 359 8.06 14.92 23.72
N SER A 360 7.43 14.76 24.88
CA SER A 360 8.04 14.97 26.20
C SER A 360 7.70 13.79 27.13
N GLU A 361 8.71 13.19 27.76
CA GLU A 361 8.55 12.14 28.79
C GLU A 361 7.58 10.99 28.38
N GLY A 362 7.52 10.65 27.08
CA GLY A 362 6.65 9.59 26.54
C GLY A 362 5.21 10.01 26.23
N VAL A 363 4.87 11.28 26.44
CA VAL A 363 3.59 11.91 26.04
C VAL A 363 3.83 12.73 24.78
N GLU A 364 2.94 12.59 23.79
CA GLU A 364 2.97 13.35 22.53
C GLU A 364 1.81 14.34 22.52
N ASP A 365 2.12 15.62 22.68
CA ASP A 365 1.16 16.70 22.55
C ASP A 365 1.02 17.13 21.09
N ARG A 366 -0.23 17.31 20.65
CA ARG A 366 -0.58 17.68 19.28
C ARG A 366 -1.20 19.06 19.24
N ILE A 367 -0.52 19.99 18.58
CA ILE A 367 -0.92 21.40 18.54
C ILE A 367 -1.17 21.81 17.10
N LEU A 368 -2.40 22.25 16.81
CA LEU A 368 -2.77 22.73 15.48
C LEU A 368 -2.06 24.06 15.17
N LEU A 369 -1.42 24.10 14.00
CA LEU A 369 -0.76 25.29 13.49
C LEU A 369 -1.74 26.11 12.65
N VAL A 370 -1.61 27.44 12.74
CA VAL A 370 -2.36 28.38 11.89
C VAL A 370 -1.61 28.54 10.59
N GLN A 371 -2.32 28.37 9.47
CA GLN A 371 -1.76 28.52 8.14
C GLN A 371 -2.02 29.93 7.62
N GLN A 372 -0.99 30.57 7.05
CA GLN A 372 -1.09 31.85 6.35
C GLN A 372 -0.44 31.74 4.98
N SER A 373 -1.17 32.02 3.91
CA SER A 373 -0.63 32.03 2.56
C SER A 373 0.08 33.37 2.29
N LEU A 374 1.33 33.30 1.85
CA LEU A 374 2.16 34.48 1.60
C LEU A 374 3.03 34.24 0.36
N ALA A 375 2.70 34.91 -0.75
CA ALA A 375 3.44 34.94 -2.01
C ALA A 375 3.92 33.55 -2.49
N ASP A 376 2.97 32.65 -2.77
CA ASP A 376 3.16 31.27 -3.25
C ASP A 376 3.75 30.26 -2.25
N ALA A 377 4.00 30.66 -0.99
CA ALA A 377 4.37 29.76 0.10
C ALA A 377 3.35 29.80 1.24
N ILE A 378 3.25 28.70 2.00
CA ILE A 378 2.43 28.65 3.22
C ILE A 378 3.33 28.76 4.43
N VAL A 379 3.06 29.77 5.25
CA VAL A 379 3.71 29.97 6.53
C VAL A 379 2.84 29.41 7.63
N LEU A 380 3.36 28.42 8.33
CA LEU A 380 2.75 27.85 9.54
C LEU A 380 3.25 28.61 10.76
N ARG A 381 2.32 28.96 11.65
CA ARG A 381 2.64 29.62 12.94
C ARG A 381 1.82 29.05 14.08
N LEU A 382 2.39 29.04 15.27
CA LEU A 382 1.61 28.83 16.49
C LEU A 382 0.65 30.01 16.72
N SER A 383 -0.61 29.70 17.05
CA SER A 383 -1.62 30.72 17.37
C SER A 383 -1.31 31.47 18.66
N LYS A 384 -0.71 30.79 19.63
CA LYS A 384 -0.25 31.34 20.91
C LYS A 384 1.13 30.76 21.24
N PRO A 385 2.01 31.53 21.89
CA PRO A 385 3.28 31.01 22.37
C PRO A 385 3.05 29.85 23.35
N MET A 386 3.89 28.82 23.24
CA MET A 386 3.86 27.65 24.09
C MET A 386 4.87 27.81 25.22
N THR A 387 4.49 27.53 26.47
CA THR A 387 5.45 27.54 27.59
C THR A 387 6.14 26.18 27.68
N ILE A 388 7.48 26.19 27.67
CA ILE A 388 8.27 24.96 27.78
C ILE A 388 8.53 24.65 29.26
N LEU A 389 8.11 23.47 29.71
CA LEU A 389 8.26 23.01 31.09
C LEU A 389 9.17 21.78 31.22
N SER A 390 9.33 21.03 30.13
CA SER A 390 10.05 19.75 30.11
C SER A 390 10.86 19.62 28.82
N SER A 391 11.94 18.83 28.89
CA SER A 391 12.75 18.50 27.72
C SER A 391 11.97 17.61 26.77
N GLY A 392 12.13 17.82 25.46
CA GLY A 392 11.40 17.08 24.45
C GLY A 392 11.83 17.40 23.02
N THR A 393 11.30 16.64 22.08
CA THR A 393 11.59 16.81 20.65
C THR A 393 10.37 17.39 19.94
N LEU A 394 10.59 18.41 19.13
CA LEU A 394 9.56 19.00 18.27
C LEU A 394 9.56 18.33 16.91
N GLY A 395 8.42 17.73 16.57
CA GLY A 395 8.09 17.11 15.29
C GLY A 395 7.08 17.95 14.50
N LEU A 396 7.11 17.87 13.17
CA LEU A 396 6.07 18.44 12.32
C LEU A 396 5.30 17.32 11.59
N GLU A 397 3.98 17.30 11.76
CA GLU A 397 3.05 16.45 11.02
C GLU A 397 2.19 17.30 10.09
N LEU A 398 2.20 16.95 8.80
CA LEU A 398 1.47 17.65 7.75
C LEU A 398 0.51 16.69 7.06
N THR A 399 -0.71 17.16 6.82
CA THR A 399 -1.71 16.47 6.01
C THR A 399 -2.00 17.32 4.77
N ASP A 400 -1.68 16.77 3.60
CA ASP A 400 -1.96 17.38 2.30
C ASP A 400 -3.47 17.31 1.96
N GLU A 401 -3.97 18.15 1.04
CA GLU A 401 -5.35 18.11 0.52
C GLU A 401 -5.70 16.75 -0.10
N ASP A 402 -4.68 16.01 -0.55
CA ASP A 402 -4.80 14.67 -1.08
C ASP A 402 -4.91 13.57 0.00
N GLY A 403 -5.02 13.96 1.29
CA GLY A 403 -5.13 13.03 2.43
C GLY A 403 -3.82 12.32 2.78
N VAL A 404 -2.71 12.75 2.21
CA VAL A 404 -1.38 12.20 2.47
C VAL A 404 -0.81 12.80 3.75
N VAL A 405 -0.51 11.94 4.73
CA VAL A 405 0.09 12.35 6.00
C VAL A 405 1.60 12.15 5.97
N SER A 406 2.34 13.23 6.20
CA SER A 406 3.81 13.23 6.35
C SER A 406 4.16 13.57 7.81
N ARG A 407 4.97 12.72 8.45
CA ARG A 407 5.36 12.85 9.86
C ARG A 407 6.85 13.14 10.01
N ASN A 408 7.22 13.78 11.11
CA ASN A 408 8.60 14.03 11.53
C ASN A 408 9.44 14.72 10.45
N LEU A 409 8.88 15.74 9.80
CA LEU A 409 9.59 16.50 8.77
C LEU A 409 10.66 17.45 9.34
N VAL A 410 10.55 17.75 10.64
CA VAL A 410 11.46 18.58 11.41
C VAL A 410 11.67 17.87 12.74
N ASP A 411 12.91 17.73 13.20
CA ASP A 411 13.26 17.19 14.52
C ASP A 411 14.17 18.20 15.23
N ILE A 412 13.60 18.95 16.18
CA ILE A 412 14.34 19.93 17.00
C ILE A 412 14.31 19.48 18.45
N ASP A 413 15.49 19.16 18.99
CA ASP A 413 15.63 18.75 20.39
C ASP A 413 15.72 19.97 21.32
N LEU A 414 14.80 20.05 22.27
CA LEU A 414 14.79 21.09 23.30
C LEU A 414 15.22 20.48 24.63
N ASN A 415 16.34 20.96 25.15
CA ASN A 415 16.82 20.55 26.47
C ASN A 415 16.53 21.64 27.49
N VAL A 416 15.61 21.36 28.41
CA VAL A 416 15.21 22.32 29.45
C VAL A 416 16.19 22.28 30.62
N ILE A 417 16.77 23.44 30.92
CA ILE A 417 17.61 23.66 32.10
C ILE A 417 16.72 24.26 33.18
N LYS A 418 16.72 23.61 34.35
CA LYS A 418 16.06 24.13 35.55
C LYS A 418 17.02 25.08 36.26
N ASP A 419 16.46 26.17 36.76
CA ASP A 419 17.12 27.12 37.64
C ASP A 419 17.43 26.46 38.99
N HIS A 420 18.59 26.76 39.56
CA HIS A 420 19.02 26.22 40.86
C HIS A 420 19.05 27.30 41.94
N GLU A 421 18.86 26.90 43.20
CA GLU A 421 19.05 27.84 44.30
C GLU A 421 20.52 28.27 44.41
N PRO A 422 20.80 29.53 44.82
CA PRO A 422 22.16 30.00 45.00
C PRO A 422 22.85 29.21 46.11
N SER A 423 24.18 29.24 46.12
CA SER A 423 25.01 28.68 47.18
C SER A 423 25.78 29.79 47.91
N VAL A 424 25.95 29.69 49.22
CA VAL A 424 26.65 30.69 50.04
C VAL A 424 27.55 30.04 51.08
N ASN A 425 28.78 30.53 51.16
CA ASN A 425 29.77 30.11 52.14
C ASN A 425 30.42 31.31 52.83
N ILE A 426 30.51 31.26 54.17
CA ILE A 426 31.27 32.23 54.97
C ILE A 426 32.72 31.72 55.09
N LEU A 427 33.68 32.45 54.54
CA LEU A 427 35.11 32.17 54.67
C LEU A 427 35.73 32.79 55.93
N SER A 428 35.15 33.88 56.43
CA SER A 428 35.52 34.52 57.69
C SER A 428 34.27 35.25 58.19
N PRO A 429 33.96 35.24 59.49
CA PRO A 429 34.72 34.69 60.60
C PRO A 429 34.58 33.17 60.75
N HIS A 430 35.54 32.56 61.43
CA HIS A 430 35.44 31.17 61.93
C HIS A 430 34.98 31.17 63.40
N ALA A 431 34.51 30.03 63.91
CA ALA A 431 34.07 29.90 65.30
C ALA A 431 35.15 30.27 66.35
N GLU A 432 36.43 30.15 65.97
CA GLU A 432 37.57 30.50 66.83
C GLU A 432 37.96 31.99 66.77
N THR A 433 37.29 32.79 65.93
CA THR A 433 37.62 34.20 65.74
C THR A 433 37.41 34.98 67.04
N LEU A 434 38.48 35.58 67.55
CA LEU A 434 38.44 36.36 68.79
C LEU A 434 37.75 37.71 68.55
N LEU A 435 36.62 37.93 69.21
CA LEU A 435 35.83 39.15 69.07
C LEU A 435 35.79 39.93 70.40
N THR A 436 35.74 41.26 70.32
CA THR A 436 35.50 42.14 71.48
C THR A 436 34.28 43.01 71.21
N ALA A 437 33.62 43.50 72.26
CA ALA A 437 32.39 44.30 72.13
C ALA A 437 32.57 45.60 71.31
N ALA A 438 33.78 46.17 71.29
CA ALA A 438 34.13 47.34 70.49
C ALA A 438 34.95 46.98 69.23
N GLY A 439 35.07 45.69 68.91
CA GLY A 439 35.86 45.19 67.80
C GLY A 439 35.17 45.33 66.46
N ARG A 440 35.96 45.11 65.40
CA ARG A 440 35.46 44.97 64.02
C ARG A 440 35.51 43.51 63.62
N LEU A 441 34.37 42.97 63.22
CA LEU A 441 34.25 41.61 62.72
C LEU A 441 34.52 41.59 61.21
N PRO A 442 35.56 40.89 60.72
CA PRO A 442 35.77 40.70 59.29
C PRO A 442 34.83 39.60 58.76
N LEU A 443 33.86 40.00 57.95
CA LEU A 443 33.01 39.12 57.17
C LEU A 443 33.59 38.97 55.76
N VAL A 444 33.96 37.76 55.38
CA VAL A 444 34.31 37.38 54.02
C VAL A 444 33.37 36.26 53.63
N MET A 445 32.52 36.49 52.64
CA MET A 445 31.59 35.49 52.10
C MET A 445 31.78 35.34 50.59
N VAL A 446 31.45 34.14 50.10
CA VAL A 446 31.36 33.84 48.68
C VAL A 446 29.99 33.24 48.42
N ALA A 447 29.23 33.87 47.54
CA ALA A 447 28.01 33.30 46.99
C ALA A 447 28.19 32.98 45.51
N MET A 448 27.59 31.88 45.04
CA MET A 448 27.60 31.45 43.65
C MET A 448 26.18 31.12 43.20
N ASP A 449 25.87 31.50 41.97
CA ASP A 449 24.55 31.33 41.36
C ASP A 449 24.74 31.09 39.85
N ASP A 450 23.81 30.40 39.20
CA ASP A 450 23.84 30.13 37.76
C ASP A 450 23.38 31.33 36.91
N LEU A 451 22.59 32.24 37.49
CA LEU A 451 22.17 33.50 36.86
C LEU A 451 22.82 34.72 37.54
N GLN A 452 22.30 35.13 38.70
CA GLN A 452 22.78 36.31 39.42
C GLN A 452 22.18 36.40 40.83
N VAL A 453 23.05 36.59 41.82
CA VAL A 453 22.67 37.02 43.17
C VAL A 453 22.22 38.48 43.17
N THR A 454 21.00 38.76 43.64
CA THR A 454 20.46 40.13 43.73
C THR A 454 20.52 40.75 45.11
N GLN A 455 20.28 39.93 46.15
CA GLN A 455 20.11 40.41 47.52
C GLN A 455 20.90 39.53 48.49
N ALA A 456 21.49 40.15 49.50
CA ALA A 456 22.14 39.46 50.60
C ALA A 456 21.87 40.15 51.93
N TRP A 457 21.57 39.35 52.96
CA TRP A 457 21.34 39.81 54.31
C TRP A 457 22.26 39.08 55.28
N LEU A 458 22.84 39.84 56.20
CA LEU A 458 23.47 39.30 57.38
C LEU A 458 22.40 39.11 58.46
N GLN A 459 22.20 37.88 58.88
CA GLN A 459 21.33 37.56 59.99
C GLN A 459 22.16 37.27 61.23
N TYR A 460 21.80 37.87 62.36
CA TYR A 460 22.49 37.63 63.61
C TYR A 460 21.55 37.62 64.82
N CYS A 461 21.94 36.88 65.86
CA CYS A 461 21.27 36.89 67.15
C CYS A 461 22.30 36.76 68.29
N VAL A 462 22.02 37.42 69.42
CA VAL A 462 22.84 37.33 70.63
C VAL A 462 22.20 36.30 71.57
N ALA A 463 22.64 35.05 71.47
CA ALA A 463 22.12 33.92 72.24
C ALA A 463 23.12 32.75 72.25
N GLU A 464 23.02 31.85 73.25
CA GLU A 464 23.83 30.63 73.31
C GLU A 464 23.56 29.68 72.14
N GLN A 465 22.31 29.65 71.67
CA GLN A 465 21.84 28.84 70.55
C GLN A 465 21.09 29.69 69.52
N TRP A 466 21.05 29.22 68.27
CA TRP A 466 20.38 29.92 67.19
C TRP A 466 18.89 30.01 67.52
N ASN A 467 18.32 31.19 67.39
CA ASN A 467 16.92 31.41 67.69
C ASN A 467 16.27 32.28 66.60
N ASP A 468 15.39 31.66 65.82
CA ASP A 468 14.71 32.32 64.70
C ASP A 468 13.79 33.47 65.16
N ASP A 469 13.28 33.44 66.39
CA ASP A 469 12.38 34.47 66.93
C ASP A 469 13.10 35.78 67.32
N LYS A 470 14.43 35.77 67.39
CA LYS A 470 15.26 36.93 67.82
C LYS A 470 16.29 37.34 66.77
N ILE A 471 16.04 37.06 65.50
CA ILE A 471 16.95 37.43 64.41
C ILE A 471 16.86 38.93 64.13
N GLN A 472 18.01 39.57 64.03
CA GLN A 472 18.15 40.88 63.41
C GLN A 472 18.77 40.70 62.02
N MET A 473 18.21 41.41 61.04
CA MET A 473 18.70 41.39 59.67
C MET A 473 19.38 42.71 59.34
N LEU A 474 20.59 42.63 58.81
CA LEU A 474 21.34 43.75 58.28
C LEU A 474 21.52 43.52 56.78
N GLU A 475 20.94 44.38 55.96
CA GLU A 475 21.08 44.31 54.51
C GLU A 475 22.54 44.61 54.11
N ILE A 476 23.10 43.74 53.26
CA ILE A 476 24.41 43.95 52.64
C ILE A 476 24.15 44.65 51.32
N PRO A 477 24.54 45.92 51.13
CA PRO A 477 24.13 46.66 49.95
C PRO A 477 25.00 46.23 48.76
N ILE A 478 24.51 45.28 47.96
CA ILE A 478 25.22 44.74 46.77
C ILE A 478 25.29 45.80 45.66
N ALA A 479 24.23 46.58 45.48
CA ALA A 479 24.11 47.56 44.39
C ALA A 479 25.04 48.79 44.52
N SER A 480 25.58 49.07 45.72
CA SER A 480 26.38 50.27 45.98
C SER A 480 27.89 50.09 45.81
N PHE A 481 28.38 48.88 45.50
CA PHE A 481 29.81 48.60 45.40
C PHE A 481 30.16 48.08 44.01
N ALA A 482 30.16 48.99 43.04
CA ALA A 482 30.77 48.74 41.75
C ALA A 482 32.28 48.52 41.93
N VAL A 483 32.82 47.53 41.22
CA VAL A 483 34.23 47.18 41.11
C VAL A 483 35.08 48.43 40.83
N SER A 484 35.64 49.06 41.86
CA SER A 484 36.82 49.93 41.76
C SER A 484 37.42 50.20 43.15
N GLU A 485 38.58 50.86 43.18
CA GLU A 485 39.50 51.05 44.32
C GLU A 485 38.87 51.14 45.72
N ARG A 486 39.58 50.57 46.70
CA ARG A 486 39.30 50.69 48.14
C ARG A 486 39.01 52.15 48.52
N THR A 487 37.76 52.56 48.49
CA THR A 487 37.35 53.84 49.04
C THR A 487 37.27 53.67 50.54
N GLU A 488 38.26 54.23 51.23
CA GLU A 488 38.10 54.54 52.65
C GLU A 488 36.92 55.52 52.79
N TYR A 489 36.20 55.43 53.90
CA TYR A 489 35.10 56.31 54.33
C TYR A 489 33.66 55.86 54.05
N THR A 490 33.31 54.65 54.52
CA THR A 490 32.03 54.43 55.21
C THR A 490 32.24 53.43 56.37
N SER A 491 31.37 53.49 57.38
CA SER A 491 31.44 52.66 58.61
C SER A 491 31.23 51.15 58.39
N LEU A 492 30.77 50.76 57.20
CA LEU A 492 30.73 49.38 56.72
C LEU A 492 31.66 49.34 55.51
N ARG A 493 32.94 49.05 55.73
CA ARG A 493 33.94 48.94 54.66
C ARG A 493 33.70 47.62 53.91
N ALA A 494 32.69 47.56 53.04
CA ALA A 494 32.39 46.40 52.22
C ALA A 494 33.05 46.53 50.84
N PHE A 495 33.79 45.51 50.45
CA PHE A 495 34.34 45.30 49.12
C PHE A 495 33.57 44.17 48.48
N VAL A 496 32.89 44.46 47.38
CA VAL A 496 32.12 43.47 46.63
C VAL A 496 32.79 43.29 45.28
N GLN A 497 33.20 42.06 44.99
CA GLN A 497 33.66 41.67 43.66
C GLN A 497 32.60 40.74 43.06
N GLN A 498 31.89 41.25 42.06
CA GLN A 498 30.91 40.47 41.31
C GLN A 498 31.57 39.97 40.01
N LEU A 499 31.81 38.67 39.97
CA LEU A 499 32.08 37.90 38.76
C LEU A 499 30.75 37.30 38.29
N PRO A 500 30.60 36.94 36.99
CA PRO A 500 29.32 36.49 36.42
C PRO A 500 28.59 35.44 37.28
N ASP A 501 29.32 34.45 37.81
CA ASP A 501 28.72 33.35 38.58
C ASP A 501 29.13 33.38 40.06
N ARG A 502 29.82 34.45 40.51
CA ARG A 502 30.47 34.48 41.84
C ARG A 502 30.49 35.86 42.44
N LEU A 503 29.78 36.02 43.55
CA LEU A 503 29.80 37.21 44.39
C LEU A 503 30.74 36.98 45.58
N ARG A 504 31.83 37.76 45.68
CA ARG A 504 32.67 37.80 46.89
C ARG A 504 32.44 39.11 47.62
N VAL A 505 32.02 39.03 48.88
CA VAL A 505 31.84 40.21 49.75
C VAL A 505 32.86 40.14 50.89
N GLU A 506 33.66 41.18 51.04
CA GLU A 506 34.58 41.38 52.16
C GLU A 506 34.21 42.64 52.91
N MET A 507 33.66 42.54 54.13
CA MET A 507 33.26 43.70 54.89
C MET A 507 33.70 43.66 56.36
N GLY A 508 33.99 44.84 56.92
CA GLY A 508 34.18 45.01 58.36
C GLY A 508 32.88 45.46 59.02
N ILE A 509 32.39 44.68 59.99
CA ILE A 509 31.18 45.01 60.77
C ILE A 509 31.61 45.53 62.14
N ASP A 510 31.21 46.75 62.51
CA ASP A 510 31.43 47.28 63.86
C ASP A 510 30.48 46.56 64.85
N VAL A 511 31.02 45.76 65.78
CA VAL A 511 30.20 44.96 66.73
C VAL A 511 29.34 45.84 67.63
N GLY A 512 29.82 47.03 67.98
CA GLY A 512 29.06 47.99 68.78
C GLY A 512 27.79 48.51 68.10
N ARG A 513 27.58 48.23 66.80
CA ARG A 513 26.35 48.55 66.07
C ARG A 513 25.35 47.40 66.00
N LEU A 514 25.77 46.19 66.35
CA LEU A 514 24.94 44.97 66.34
C LEU A 514 24.07 44.85 67.61
N GLY A 515 23.77 45.97 68.28
CA GLY A 515 23.01 46.03 69.54
C GLY A 515 23.87 45.96 70.81
N GLU A 516 23.24 45.71 71.96
CA GLU A 516 23.89 45.59 73.29
C GLU A 516 24.66 44.25 73.43
N VAL A 517 25.72 44.09 72.65
CA VAL A 517 26.61 42.92 72.72
C VAL A 517 27.53 43.07 73.93
N ALA A 518 27.15 42.47 75.07
CA ALA A 518 27.95 42.47 76.29
C ALA A 518 29.15 41.49 76.20
N SER A 519 30.22 41.78 76.95
CA SER A 519 31.34 40.85 77.11
C SER A 519 30.86 39.57 77.79
N GLY A 520 31.22 38.40 77.24
CA GLY A 520 30.79 37.08 77.70
C GLY A 520 29.58 36.50 76.96
N THR A 521 29.00 37.24 76.01
CA THR A 521 27.89 36.75 75.17
C THR A 521 28.39 36.00 73.93
N THR A 522 27.54 35.13 73.40
CA THR A 522 27.73 34.46 72.11
C THR A 522 26.91 35.15 71.03
N LEU A 523 27.59 35.63 70.00
CA LEU A 523 26.99 36.18 68.80
C LEU A 523 26.92 35.08 67.75
N GLN A 524 25.71 34.73 67.30
CA GLN A 524 25.55 33.81 66.19
C GLN A 524 25.24 34.57 64.92
N LEU A 525 25.87 34.16 63.82
CA LEU A 525 25.82 34.87 62.55
C LEU A 525 25.63 33.89 61.40
N ARG A 526 24.72 34.21 60.49
CA ARG A 526 24.59 33.55 59.19
C ARG A 526 24.36 34.58 58.09
N VAL A 527 24.64 34.21 56.86
CA VAL A 527 24.35 35.04 55.69
C VAL A 527 23.23 34.38 54.90
N GLN A 528 22.18 35.13 54.59
CA GLN A 528 21.15 34.73 53.65
C GLN A 528 21.39 35.44 52.32
N VAL A 529 21.25 34.71 51.23
CA VAL A 529 21.42 35.21 49.87
C VAL A 529 20.19 34.83 49.06
N ALA A 530 19.70 35.74 48.23
CA ALA A 530 18.59 35.48 47.33
C ALA A 530 18.95 35.78 45.86
N ASP A 531 18.39 34.97 44.98
CA ASP A 531 18.44 35.14 43.54
C ASP A 531 17.35 36.12 43.05
N GLN A 532 17.17 36.22 41.73
CA GLN A 532 16.12 37.05 41.11
C GLN A 532 14.70 36.47 41.26
N LEU A 533 14.58 35.15 41.47
CA LEU A 533 13.31 34.42 41.62
C LEU A 533 12.78 34.43 43.06
N GLY A 534 13.56 34.99 44.00
CA GLY A 534 13.26 35.00 45.42
C GLY A 534 13.59 33.67 46.11
N ASN A 535 14.25 32.73 45.41
CA ASN A 535 14.83 31.58 46.10
C ASN A 535 15.96 32.10 46.97
N SER A 536 15.97 31.66 48.23
CA SER A 536 16.94 32.12 49.18
C SER A 536 17.57 30.96 49.93
N ILE A 537 18.88 30.97 50.02
CA ILE A 537 19.66 30.02 50.81
C ILE A 537 20.25 30.76 52.01
N SER A 538 20.43 30.07 53.14
CA SER A 538 21.21 30.57 54.26
C SER A 538 22.48 29.75 54.45
N SER A 539 23.57 30.41 54.81
CA SER A 539 24.83 29.76 55.17
C SER A 539 24.70 29.01 56.50
N ASP A 540 25.71 28.20 56.79
CA ASP A 540 25.94 27.68 58.13
C ASP A 540 26.03 28.81 59.16
N VAL A 541 25.59 28.51 60.38
CA VAL A 541 25.64 29.43 61.52
C VAL A 541 27.05 29.41 62.12
N VAL A 542 27.68 30.58 62.19
CA VAL A 542 28.97 30.76 62.84
C VAL A 542 28.77 31.32 64.26
N PRO A 543 29.05 30.53 65.32
CA PRO A 543 29.01 31.02 66.69
C PRO A 543 30.31 31.75 67.03
N LEU A 544 30.21 32.97 67.56
CA LEU A 544 31.33 33.83 67.92
C LEU A 544 31.23 34.19 69.40
N THR A 545 32.34 34.06 70.13
CA THR A 545 32.39 34.43 71.55
C THR A 545 32.94 35.85 71.70
N VAL A 546 32.17 36.71 72.37
CA VAL A 546 32.58 38.09 72.61
C VAL A 546 33.35 38.14 73.92
N LEU A 547 34.64 38.40 73.84
CA LEU A 547 35.54 38.43 74.98
C LEU A 547 35.64 39.83 75.58
N SER A 548 35.83 39.89 76.90
CA SER A 548 36.28 41.12 77.55
C SER A 548 37.70 41.47 77.10
N LEU A 549 38.09 42.75 77.21
CA LEU A 549 39.44 43.19 76.81
C LEU A 549 40.56 42.45 77.58
N VAL A 550 40.30 42.07 78.83
CA VAL A 550 41.25 41.30 79.66
C VAL A 550 41.38 39.87 79.15
N GLN A 551 40.26 39.19 78.89
CA GLN A 551 40.23 37.84 78.33
C GLN A 551 40.86 37.79 76.94
N PHE A 552 40.55 38.79 76.09
CA PHE A 552 41.13 38.92 74.76
C PHE A 552 42.66 39.05 74.82
N ARG A 553 43.19 39.95 75.67
CA ARG A 553 44.65 40.10 75.85
C ARG A 553 45.29 38.82 76.38
N GLY A 554 44.63 38.14 77.33
CA GLY A 554 45.08 36.86 77.84
C GLY A 554 45.18 35.79 76.75
N LYS A 555 44.12 35.64 75.95
CA LYS A 555 44.06 34.65 74.86
C LYS A 555 45.06 34.99 73.74
N MET A 556 45.18 36.26 73.35
CA MET A 556 46.21 36.71 72.41
C MET A 556 47.64 36.43 72.92
N HIS A 557 47.89 36.61 74.22
CA HIS A 557 49.20 36.29 74.79
C HIS A 557 49.47 34.78 74.75
N GLN A 558 48.46 33.97 75.06
CA GLN A 558 48.53 32.51 74.97
C GLN A 558 48.78 32.05 73.53
N ASP A 559 48.07 32.61 72.54
CA ASP A 559 48.25 32.28 71.13
C ASP A 559 49.65 32.70 70.64
N LEU A 560 50.14 33.89 71.04
CA LEU A 560 51.51 34.33 70.73
C LEU A 560 52.57 33.42 71.36
N GLN A 561 52.36 32.96 72.60
CA GLN A 561 53.27 31.99 73.22
C GLN A 561 53.25 30.64 72.51
N LEU A 562 52.07 30.18 72.07
CA LEU A 562 51.93 28.94 71.31
C LEU A 562 52.66 29.04 69.96
N VAL A 563 52.46 30.13 69.23
CA VAL A 563 53.15 30.39 67.96
C VAL A 563 54.66 30.51 68.17
N ALA A 564 55.11 31.21 69.22
CA ALA A 564 56.53 31.31 69.55
C ALA A 564 57.13 29.92 69.84
N LYS A 565 56.41 29.07 70.58
CA LYS A 565 56.82 27.68 70.86
C LYS A 565 56.87 26.85 69.57
N GLN A 566 55.86 26.95 68.71
CA GLN A 566 55.85 26.25 67.42
C GLN A 566 57.01 26.68 66.53
N LEU A 567 57.35 27.98 66.49
CA LEU A 567 58.52 28.50 65.77
C LEU A 567 59.84 27.99 66.36
N GLU A 568 59.93 27.87 67.69
CA GLU A 568 61.10 27.30 68.35
C GLU A 568 61.27 25.82 68.02
N ASP A 569 60.18 25.05 68.04
CA ASP A 569 60.18 23.63 67.68
C ASP A 569 60.53 23.44 66.19
N LEU A 570 60.00 24.28 65.30
CA LEU A 570 60.33 24.27 63.87
C LEU A 570 61.80 24.62 63.64
N LYS A 571 62.36 25.57 64.40
CA LYS A 571 63.80 25.88 64.38
C LYS A 571 64.65 24.69 64.83
N LYS A 572 64.24 23.96 65.89
CA LYS A 572 64.93 22.74 66.34
C LYS A 572 64.90 21.66 65.27
N LEU A 573 63.76 21.44 64.61
CA LEU A 573 63.63 20.50 63.50
C LEU A 573 64.53 20.87 62.32
N LEU A 574 64.63 22.16 61.96
CA LEU A 574 65.56 22.63 60.93
C LEU A 574 67.03 22.44 61.32
N GLN A 575 67.40 22.62 62.59
CA GLN A 575 68.77 22.35 63.04
C GLN A 575 69.11 20.85 63.00
N LEU A 576 68.16 20.00 63.40
CA LEU A 576 68.31 18.54 63.31
C LEU A 576 68.44 18.07 61.87
N SER A 577 67.67 18.63 60.93
CA SER A 577 67.79 18.28 59.52
C SER A 577 69.15 18.67 58.96
N VAL A 578 69.68 19.85 59.30
CA VAL A 578 71.03 20.28 58.91
C VAL A 578 72.13 19.38 59.47
N ILE A 579 72.00 18.93 60.72
CA ILE A 579 72.95 17.98 61.32
C ILE A 579 72.88 16.64 60.60
N GLN A 580 71.67 16.14 60.28
CA GLN A 580 71.49 14.89 59.54
C GLN A 580 72.05 14.97 58.13
N THR A 581 71.85 16.08 57.40
CA THR A 581 72.43 16.26 56.06
C THR A 581 73.95 16.29 56.12
N ARG A 582 74.53 16.99 57.11
CA ARG A 582 75.99 17.04 57.30
C ARG A 582 76.57 15.67 57.67
N PHE A 583 75.90 14.90 58.52
CA PHE A 583 76.30 13.53 58.87
C PHE A 583 76.22 12.59 57.65
N LEU A 584 75.21 12.78 56.78
CA LEU A 584 75.11 12.04 55.52
C LEU A 584 76.21 12.42 54.54
N GLU A 585 76.56 13.71 54.43
CA GLU A 585 77.70 14.19 53.64
C GLU A 585 79.02 13.59 54.15
N GLU A 586 79.26 13.59 55.46
CA GLU A 586 80.46 12.99 56.06
C GLU A 586 80.52 11.47 55.81
N ARG A 587 79.41 10.74 55.93
CA ARG A 587 79.37 9.32 55.54
C ARG A 587 79.62 9.09 54.05
N LEU A 588 79.14 9.99 53.17
CA LEU A 588 79.40 9.92 51.73
C LEU A 588 80.88 10.16 51.42
N VAL A 589 81.52 11.09 52.12
CA VAL A 589 82.97 11.31 52.00
C VAL A 589 83.76 10.11 52.53
N GLU A 590 83.42 9.55 53.70
CA GLU A 590 84.09 8.36 54.23
C GLU A 590 83.95 7.14 53.30
N THR A 591 82.76 6.92 52.74
CA THR A 591 82.51 5.80 51.81
C THR A 591 83.20 5.98 50.46
N THR A 592 83.38 7.22 49.99
CA THR A 592 84.17 7.50 48.77
C THR A 592 85.67 7.38 49.02
N ASP A 593 86.20 7.84 50.15
CA ASP A 593 87.61 7.64 50.52
C ASP A 593 87.94 6.16 50.76
N HIS A 594 87.00 5.38 51.29
CA HIS A 594 87.18 3.92 51.44
C HIS A 594 87.11 3.15 50.11
N ALA A 595 86.52 3.73 49.07
CA ALA A 595 86.46 3.14 47.73
C ALA A 595 87.66 3.51 46.84
N ILE A 596 88.42 4.54 47.21
CA ILE A 596 89.58 5.06 46.46
C ILE A 596 90.93 4.53 47.01
N ARG A 597 90.95 3.94 48.21
CA ARG A 597 92.08 3.13 48.72
C ARG A 597 91.88 1.65 48.44
#